data_AF-A0A350C347-F1
#
_entry.id   AF-A0A350C347-F1
#
_cell.length_a   1.000
_cell.length_b   1.000
_cell.length_c   1.000
_cell.angle_alpha   90.00
_cell.angle_beta   90.00
_cell.angle_gamma   90.00
#
_symmetry.space_group_name_H-M   'P 1'
#
loop_
_entity.id
_entity.type
_entity.pdbx_description
1 polymer ?
#
loop_
_entity_poly.entity_id
_entity_poly.type
_entity_poly.pdbx_seq_one_letter_code
_entity_poly.pdbx_strand_id
1 'polypeptide(L)'
;MKIARYTIFVTIVVLAIVLSSAHTEKPVWGFYGHKKINRMAVFALPQEMIGFYKKNIEYITEHAVDADKRRYATKYEAVRHYIDIDHWGKIPFLEVPRQFNDALMKYGQLQLIDLITLDTTNLSLNTVVNEEDRFDPSIAIMNGDQVWHSMKTVAFENFFKAHFKTQYYEDEWIVEGQVYDEIFETDKFASGNKVLRFVDQFSHQGILPYHLESM
;
A
#
# COMPACT_ATOMS: atom_id res chain seq x y z
N MET A 1 -15.81 27.08 -61.21
CA MET A 1 -16.81 27.24 -60.12
C MET A 1 -17.17 25.95 -59.38
N LYS A 2 -17.44 24.81 -60.05
CA LYS A 2 -17.83 23.56 -59.35
C LYS A 2 -16.72 22.98 -58.45
N ILE A 3 -15.47 22.96 -58.93
CA ILE A 3 -14.32 22.43 -58.17
C ILE A 3 -14.13 23.18 -56.85
N ALA A 4 -14.12 24.52 -56.87
CA ALA A 4 -14.00 25.35 -55.66
C ALA A 4 -15.12 25.11 -54.63
N ARG A 5 -16.35 24.79 -55.09
CA ARG A 5 -17.46 24.44 -54.18
C ARG A 5 -17.25 23.09 -53.50
N TYR A 6 -16.71 22.09 -54.20
CA TYR A 6 -16.34 20.81 -53.60
C TYR A 6 -15.18 20.94 -52.63
N THR A 7 -14.17 21.77 -52.94
CA THR A 7 -13.05 22.02 -52.04
C THR A 7 -13.54 22.67 -50.74
N ILE A 8 -14.38 23.72 -50.82
CA ILE A 8 -14.95 24.38 -49.63
C ILE A 8 -15.80 23.40 -48.81
N PHE A 9 -16.62 22.58 -49.46
CA PHE A 9 -17.44 21.58 -48.77
C PHE A 9 -16.59 20.54 -48.03
N VAL A 10 -15.54 20.01 -48.68
CA VAL A 10 -14.61 19.07 -48.05
C VAL A 10 -13.88 19.72 -46.88
N THR A 11 -13.43 20.98 -47.01
CA THR A 11 -12.77 21.70 -45.91
C THR A 11 -13.71 21.90 -44.72
N ILE A 12 -14.98 22.23 -44.94
CA ILE A 12 -15.99 22.37 -43.88
C ILE A 12 -16.25 21.03 -43.19
N VAL A 13 -16.35 19.94 -43.96
CA VAL A 13 -16.56 18.60 -43.41
C VAL A 13 -15.36 18.14 -42.58
N VAL A 14 -14.13 18.36 -43.07
CA VAL A 14 -12.91 18.05 -42.32
C VAL A 14 -12.81 18.90 -41.04
N LEU A 15 -13.13 20.19 -41.12
CA LEU A 15 -13.12 21.08 -39.96
C LEU A 15 -14.18 20.66 -38.93
N ALA A 16 -15.37 20.26 -39.38
CA ALA A 16 -16.42 19.74 -38.51
C ALA A 16 -15.99 18.44 -37.82
N ILE A 17 -15.35 17.51 -38.54
CA ILE A 17 -14.82 16.26 -37.97
C ILE A 17 -13.74 16.56 -36.91
N VAL A 18 -12.81 17.48 -37.18
CA VAL A 18 -11.76 17.87 -36.23
C VAL A 18 -12.35 18.52 -34.97
N LEU A 19 -13.35 19.39 -35.12
CA LEU A 19 -14.04 20.05 -33.99
C LEU A 19 -14.89 19.07 -33.17
N SER A 20 -15.51 18.07 -33.81
CA SER A 20 -16.28 17.01 -33.12
C SER A 20 -15.39 16.00 -32.39
N SER A 21 -14.12 15.90 -32.77
CA SER A 21 -13.13 15.00 -32.13
C SER A 21 -12.53 15.59 -30.85
N ALA A 22 -12.81 16.87 -30.54
CA ALA A 22 -12.23 17.59 -29.40
C ALA A 22 -12.99 17.36 -28.07
N HIS A 23 -13.74 16.27 -27.95
CA HIS A 23 -14.28 15.82 -26.67
C HIS A 23 -13.16 15.21 -25.82
N THR A 24 -12.30 16.06 -25.27
CA THR A 24 -11.49 15.68 -24.11
C THR A 24 -12.43 15.69 -22.91
N GLU A 25 -12.82 14.52 -22.42
CA GLU A 25 -13.40 14.44 -21.08
C GLU A 25 -12.45 15.18 -20.14
N LYS A 26 -12.94 16.24 -19.51
CA LYS A 26 -12.13 16.94 -18.51
C LYS A 26 -11.85 15.91 -17.42
N PRO A 27 -10.59 15.65 -17.07
CA PRO A 27 -10.31 14.73 -15.98
C PRO A 27 -11.06 15.25 -14.76
N VAL A 28 -11.95 14.40 -14.22
CA VAL A 28 -12.76 14.71 -13.02
C VAL A 28 -11.84 14.95 -11.81
N TRP A 29 -10.64 14.38 -11.88
CA TRP A 29 -9.58 14.39 -10.87
C TRP A 29 -8.30 15.06 -11.40
N GLY A 30 -7.23 15.02 -10.61
CA GLY A 30 -5.99 15.74 -10.86
C GLY A 30 -6.01 17.13 -10.23
N PHE A 31 -5.03 17.97 -10.57
CA PHE A 31 -4.77 19.20 -9.81
C PHE A 31 -5.99 20.14 -9.72
N TYR A 32 -6.76 20.24 -10.81
CA TYR A 32 -7.99 21.03 -10.82
C TYR A 32 -9.07 20.46 -9.89
N GLY A 33 -9.26 19.13 -9.90
CA GLY A 33 -10.23 18.44 -9.05
C GLY A 33 -9.94 18.67 -7.57
N HIS A 34 -8.69 18.45 -7.14
CA HIS A 34 -8.26 18.69 -5.76
C HIS A 34 -8.49 20.15 -5.33
N LYS A 35 -8.09 21.12 -6.16
CA LYS A 35 -8.32 22.55 -5.90
C LYS A 35 -9.81 22.88 -5.76
N LYS A 36 -10.64 22.37 -6.69
CA LYS A 36 -12.08 22.65 -6.70
C LYS A 36 -12.77 22.07 -5.48
N ILE A 37 -12.51 20.81 -5.12
CA ILE A 37 -13.09 20.17 -3.93
C ILE A 37 -12.69 20.93 -2.67
N ASN A 38 -11.40 21.25 -2.52
CA ASN A 38 -10.88 21.97 -1.35
C ASN A 38 -11.54 23.36 -1.20
N ARG A 39 -11.62 24.13 -2.29
CA ARG A 39 -12.31 25.43 -2.29
C ARG A 39 -13.78 25.31 -1.90
N MET A 40 -14.50 24.33 -2.45
CA MET A 40 -15.92 24.11 -2.15
C MET A 40 -16.13 23.65 -0.70
N ALA A 41 -15.23 22.84 -0.14
CA ALA A 41 -15.30 22.38 1.24
C ALA A 41 -15.28 23.55 2.25
N VAL A 42 -14.53 24.62 1.97
CA VAL A 42 -14.53 25.84 2.82
C VAL A 42 -15.92 26.45 2.96
N PHE A 43 -16.74 26.41 1.90
CA PHE A 43 -18.12 26.94 1.93
C PHE A 43 -19.11 25.99 2.60
N ALA A 44 -18.74 24.73 2.86
CA ALA A 44 -19.54 23.75 3.59
C ALA A 44 -19.20 23.71 5.10
N LEU A 45 -18.25 24.54 5.56
CA LEU A 45 -17.85 24.59 6.96
C LEU A 45 -18.90 25.27 7.85
N PRO A 46 -18.98 24.88 9.14
CA PRO A 46 -19.84 25.53 10.12
C PRO A 46 -19.40 26.99 10.39
N GLN A 47 -20.32 27.80 10.93
CA GLN A 47 -20.15 29.25 11.08
C GLN A 47 -18.93 29.61 11.95
N GLU A 48 -18.62 28.79 12.94
CA GLU A 48 -17.49 28.94 13.86
C GLU A 48 -16.13 28.78 13.16
N MET A 49 -16.08 28.05 12.04
CA MET A 49 -14.84 27.74 11.31
C MET A 49 -14.69 28.55 10.01
N ILE A 50 -15.80 28.82 9.31
CA ILE A 50 -15.78 29.40 7.96
C ILE A 50 -15.04 30.73 7.88
N GLY A 51 -15.10 31.56 8.93
CA GLY A 51 -14.40 32.85 8.97
C GLY A 51 -12.88 32.73 8.79
N PHE A 52 -12.26 31.76 9.47
CA PHE A 52 -10.82 31.50 9.36
C PHE A 52 -10.44 30.92 7.98
N TYR A 53 -11.13 29.88 7.53
CA TYR A 53 -10.80 29.20 6.28
C TYR A 53 -11.09 30.05 5.05
N LYS A 54 -12.18 30.83 5.05
CA LYS A 54 -12.52 31.72 3.93
C LYS A 54 -11.49 32.83 3.76
N LYS A 55 -10.92 33.36 4.85
CA LYS A 55 -9.82 34.33 4.79
C LYS A 55 -8.55 33.75 4.14
N ASN A 56 -8.34 32.44 4.26
CA ASN A 56 -7.14 31.73 3.76
C ASN A 56 -7.45 30.81 2.55
N ILE A 57 -8.59 31.02 1.87
CA ILE A 57 -9.11 30.07 0.87
C ILE A 57 -8.16 29.86 -0.30
N GLU A 58 -7.43 30.89 -0.73
CA GLU A 58 -6.48 30.77 -1.84
C GLU A 58 -5.25 29.96 -1.47
N TYR A 59 -4.73 30.13 -0.25
CA TYR A 59 -3.63 29.34 0.26
C TYR A 59 -4.00 27.85 0.29
N ILE A 60 -5.07 27.49 1.01
CA ILE A 60 -5.44 26.08 1.17
C ILE A 60 -5.85 25.43 -0.17
N THR A 61 -6.45 26.18 -1.09
CA THR A 61 -6.76 25.72 -2.44
C THR A 61 -5.48 25.40 -3.21
N GLU A 62 -4.51 26.32 -3.27
CA GLU A 62 -3.27 26.11 -4.02
C GLU A 62 -2.43 24.95 -3.48
N HIS A 63 -2.46 24.74 -2.17
CA HIS A 63 -1.75 23.65 -1.48
C HIS A 63 -2.52 22.30 -1.47
N ALA A 64 -3.74 22.24 -2.03
CA ALA A 64 -4.55 21.02 -2.09
C ALA A 64 -3.93 19.90 -2.94
N VAL A 65 -2.93 20.22 -3.76
CA VAL A 65 -2.26 19.30 -4.69
C VAL A 65 -0.85 18.90 -4.24
N ASP A 66 -0.41 19.35 -3.06
CA ASP A 66 0.97 19.16 -2.64
C ASP A 66 1.32 17.70 -2.36
N ALA A 67 0.33 16.87 -1.97
CA ALA A 67 0.48 15.43 -1.86
C ALA A 67 0.83 14.80 -3.22
N ASP A 68 0.06 15.12 -4.28
CA ASP A 68 0.34 14.65 -5.63
C ASP A 68 1.68 15.16 -6.17
N LYS A 69 2.06 16.42 -5.86
CA LYS A 69 3.36 16.97 -6.27
C LYS A 69 4.53 16.21 -5.66
N ARG A 70 4.41 15.77 -4.40
CA ARG A 70 5.45 15.00 -3.71
C ARG A 70 5.32 13.49 -3.90
N ARG A 71 4.45 13.03 -4.81
CA ARG A 71 4.24 11.60 -5.13
C ARG A 71 5.52 10.80 -5.33
N TYR A 72 6.54 11.42 -5.94
CA TYR A 72 7.82 10.80 -6.23
C TYR A 72 8.94 11.21 -5.26
N ALA A 73 8.62 11.97 -4.20
CA ALA A 73 9.60 12.37 -3.19
C ALA A 73 10.04 11.19 -2.31
N THR A 74 9.16 10.20 -2.12
CA THR A 74 9.46 8.94 -1.41
C THR A 74 8.75 7.77 -2.10
N LYS A 75 9.30 6.56 -1.96
CA LYS A 75 8.64 5.32 -2.43
C LYS A 75 7.28 5.06 -1.77
N TYR A 76 7.02 5.69 -0.63
CA TYR A 76 5.82 5.50 0.19
C TYR A 76 4.70 6.52 -0.07
N GLU A 77 4.95 7.63 -0.77
CA GLU A 77 3.89 8.63 -1.00
C GLU A 77 2.87 8.14 -2.03
N ALA A 78 3.33 7.55 -3.14
CA ALA A 78 2.45 7.17 -4.25
C ALA A 78 1.34 6.19 -3.84
N VAL A 79 1.66 5.25 -2.96
CA VAL A 79 0.70 4.25 -2.45
C VAL A 79 -0.36 4.87 -1.54
N ARG A 80 -0.12 6.04 -0.94
CA ARG A 80 -1.09 6.71 -0.06
C ARG A 80 -2.26 7.36 -0.81
N HIS A 81 -2.27 7.35 -2.14
CA HIS A 81 -3.27 8.03 -2.97
C HIS A 81 -4.39 7.11 -3.46
N TYR A 82 -4.39 5.85 -3.04
CA TYR A 82 -5.44 4.87 -3.36
C TYR A 82 -5.59 3.85 -2.22
N ILE A 83 -6.65 3.04 -2.29
CA ILE A 83 -6.86 1.86 -1.44
C ILE A 83 -7.46 0.78 -2.34
N ASP A 84 -6.74 -0.32 -2.54
CA ASP A 84 -7.19 -1.51 -3.29
C ASP A 84 -7.46 -2.67 -2.33
N ILE A 85 -8.50 -2.52 -1.51
CA ILE A 85 -8.86 -3.47 -0.46
C ILE A 85 -9.53 -4.75 -1.01
N ASP A 86 -10.05 -4.70 -2.24
CA ASP A 86 -10.73 -5.84 -2.87
C ASP A 86 -9.77 -7.00 -3.19
N HIS A 87 -8.46 -6.74 -3.19
CA HIS A 87 -7.42 -7.76 -3.26
C HIS A 87 -7.48 -8.74 -2.07
N TRP A 88 -7.94 -8.27 -0.90
CA TRP A 88 -7.82 -8.98 0.38
C TRP A 88 -9.13 -9.60 0.88
N GLY A 89 -10.25 -9.35 0.20
CA GLY A 89 -11.54 -9.89 0.59
C GLY A 89 -12.71 -9.22 -0.11
N LYS A 90 -13.89 -9.38 0.47
CA LYS A 90 -15.13 -8.76 0.00
C LYS A 90 -15.81 -8.03 1.14
N ILE A 91 -16.55 -6.97 0.84
CA ILE A 91 -17.38 -6.24 1.79
C ILE A 91 -18.20 -7.24 2.63
N PRO A 92 -18.16 -7.17 3.99
CA PRO A 92 -17.64 -6.08 4.82
C PRO A 92 -16.16 -6.22 5.27
N PHE A 93 -15.38 -7.06 4.59
CA PHE A 93 -13.95 -7.33 4.82
C PHE A 93 -13.67 -7.88 6.22
N LEU A 94 -14.45 -8.88 6.65
CA LEU A 94 -14.30 -9.51 7.96
C LEU A 94 -12.93 -10.19 8.13
N GLU A 95 -12.37 -10.69 7.03
CA GLU A 95 -11.09 -11.37 7.01
C GLU A 95 -9.89 -10.42 7.05
N VAL A 96 -10.07 -9.13 6.72
CA VAL A 96 -8.97 -8.16 6.70
C VAL A 96 -8.79 -7.61 8.12
N PRO A 97 -7.64 -7.84 8.77
CA PRO A 97 -7.40 -7.33 10.11
C PRO A 97 -7.50 -5.80 10.15
N ARG A 98 -8.07 -5.28 11.23
CA ARG A 98 -8.23 -3.82 11.43
C ARG A 98 -6.97 -3.16 11.96
N GLN A 99 -6.12 -3.92 12.65
CA GLN A 99 -4.81 -3.47 13.08
C GLN A 99 -3.81 -3.69 11.95
N PHE A 100 -2.99 -2.66 11.67
CA PHE A 100 -2.06 -2.70 10.55
C PHE A 100 -1.01 -3.81 10.69
N ASN A 101 -0.49 -4.04 11.89
CA ASN A 101 0.50 -5.08 12.14
C ASN A 101 -0.07 -6.49 11.93
N ASP A 102 -1.31 -6.73 12.35
CA ASP A 102 -1.99 -8.00 12.11
C ASP A 102 -2.19 -8.24 10.61
N ALA A 103 -2.52 -7.20 9.85
CA ALA A 103 -2.65 -7.29 8.41
C ALA A 103 -1.30 -7.55 7.72
N LEU A 104 -0.22 -6.87 8.16
CA LEU A 104 1.13 -7.17 7.70
C LEU A 104 1.48 -8.64 7.95
N MET A 105 1.32 -9.13 9.17
CA MET A 105 1.67 -10.52 9.51
C MET A 105 0.80 -11.54 8.78
N LYS A 106 -0.49 -11.25 8.55
CA LYS A 106 -1.42 -12.15 7.84
C LYS A 106 -1.12 -12.24 6.35
N TYR A 107 -0.80 -11.12 5.70
CA TYR A 107 -0.66 -11.05 4.25
C TYR A 107 0.81 -10.99 3.79
N GLY A 108 1.74 -10.77 4.70
CA GLY A 108 3.17 -10.76 4.40
C GLY A 108 3.72 -12.15 4.15
N GLN A 109 4.94 -12.17 3.65
CA GLN A 109 5.66 -13.40 3.31
C GLN A 109 7.04 -13.39 3.94
N LEU A 110 7.47 -14.54 4.45
CA LEU A 110 8.85 -14.74 4.86
C LEU A 110 9.66 -15.31 3.69
N GLN A 111 10.91 -14.92 3.59
CA GLN A 111 11.87 -15.48 2.65
C GLN A 111 13.13 -15.89 3.41
N LEU A 112 13.58 -17.11 3.19
CA LEU A 112 14.89 -17.56 3.64
C LEU A 112 15.86 -17.47 2.47
N ILE A 113 16.85 -16.59 2.59
CA ILE A 113 17.84 -16.37 1.54
C ILE A 113 19.15 -17.01 1.99
N ASP A 114 19.71 -17.88 1.15
CA ASP A 114 21.05 -18.44 1.34
C ASP A 114 22.09 -17.49 0.72
N LEU A 115 23.00 -16.98 1.54
CA LEU A 115 24.03 -16.03 1.12
C LEU A 115 25.17 -16.69 0.33
N ILE A 116 25.29 -18.02 0.36
CA ILE A 116 26.31 -18.75 -0.41
C ILE A 116 25.75 -19.14 -1.78
N THR A 117 24.58 -19.79 -1.80
CA THR A 117 23.98 -20.26 -3.06
C THR A 117 23.17 -19.18 -3.77
N LEU A 118 22.79 -18.12 -3.06
CA LEU A 118 21.87 -17.06 -3.51
C LEU A 118 20.46 -17.57 -3.81
N ASP A 119 20.11 -18.77 -3.31
CA ASP A 119 18.77 -19.31 -3.43
C ASP A 119 17.82 -18.63 -2.44
N THR A 120 16.58 -18.42 -2.87
CA THR A 120 15.51 -17.86 -2.03
C THR A 120 14.40 -18.88 -1.86
N THR A 121 14.09 -19.23 -0.62
CA THR A 121 12.95 -20.07 -0.27
C THR A 121 11.82 -19.21 0.27
N ASN A 122 10.66 -19.22 -0.39
CA ASN A 122 9.47 -18.52 0.08
C ASN A 122 8.76 -19.34 1.15
N LEU A 123 8.42 -18.69 2.26
CA LEU A 123 7.75 -19.26 3.41
C LEU A 123 6.43 -18.50 3.66
N SER A 124 5.29 -19.18 3.53
CA SER A 124 3.99 -18.55 3.79
C SER A 124 3.61 -18.66 5.26
N LEU A 125 2.89 -17.66 5.76
CA LEU A 125 2.40 -17.57 7.13
C LEU A 125 0.92 -17.92 7.15
N ASN A 126 0.56 -18.98 7.87
CA ASN A 126 -0.82 -19.40 8.03
C ASN A 126 -1.23 -19.35 9.50
N THR A 127 -2.30 -18.64 9.81
CA THR A 127 -2.89 -18.70 11.15
C THR A 127 -3.62 -20.03 11.32
N VAL A 128 -3.20 -20.80 12.31
CA VAL A 128 -3.81 -22.08 12.72
C VAL A 128 -4.60 -21.84 14.00
N VAL A 129 -5.92 -22.03 13.90
CA VAL A 129 -6.83 -21.90 15.04
C VAL A 129 -7.28 -23.30 15.45
N ASN A 130 -6.87 -23.76 16.62
CA ASN A 130 -7.35 -25.00 17.21
C ASN A 130 -8.53 -24.70 18.17
N GLU A 131 -9.44 -25.65 18.34
CA GLU A 131 -10.60 -25.47 19.23
C GLU A 131 -10.21 -25.16 20.69
N GLU A 132 -9.08 -25.71 21.13
CA GLU A 132 -8.51 -25.52 22.48
C GLU A 132 -7.80 -24.16 22.65
N ASP A 133 -7.34 -23.54 21.55
CA ASP A 133 -6.48 -22.36 21.54
C ASP A 133 -7.18 -21.13 20.92
N ARG A 134 -8.50 -21.05 21.09
CA ARG A 134 -9.34 -20.01 20.45
C ARG A 134 -8.92 -18.57 20.80
N PHE A 135 -8.23 -18.38 21.92
CA PHE A 135 -7.79 -17.06 22.42
C PHE A 135 -6.33 -16.72 22.09
N ASP A 136 -5.51 -17.71 21.71
CA ASP A 136 -4.11 -17.52 21.30
C ASP A 136 -3.75 -18.53 20.19
N PRO A 137 -4.17 -18.21 18.94
CA PRO A 137 -3.93 -19.09 17.81
C PRO A 137 -2.43 -19.18 17.52
N SER A 138 -2.03 -20.17 16.73
CA SER A 138 -0.64 -20.30 16.29
C SER A 138 -0.44 -19.75 14.89
N ILE A 139 0.78 -19.32 14.58
CA ILE A 139 1.23 -19.03 13.23
C ILE A 139 2.11 -20.20 12.79
N ALA A 140 1.68 -20.88 11.73
CA ALA A 140 2.44 -21.90 11.05
C ALA A 140 3.23 -21.30 9.89
N ILE A 141 4.53 -21.60 9.85
CA ILE A 141 5.44 -21.24 8.78
C ILE A 141 5.51 -22.43 7.82
N MET A 142 5.12 -22.17 6.58
CA MET A 142 4.87 -23.19 5.57
C MET A 142 5.91 -23.07 4.46
N ASN A 143 6.48 -24.19 4.03
CA ASN A 143 7.22 -24.28 2.77
C ASN A 143 6.43 -25.16 1.81
N GLY A 144 5.77 -24.53 0.83
CA GLY A 144 4.73 -25.20 0.05
C GLY A 144 3.64 -25.73 0.97
N ASP A 145 3.36 -27.03 0.87
CA ASP A 145 2.32 -27.68 1.68
C ASP A 145 2.85 -28.20 3.04
N GLN A 146 4.15 -28.08 3.30
CA GLN A 146 4.77 -28.61 4.51
C GLN A 146 4.85 -27.55 5.61
N VAL A 147 4.33 -27.87 6.80
CA VAL A 147 4.58 -27.08 8.02
C VAL A 147 6.03 -27.31 8.44
N TRP A 148 6.84 -26.25 8.39
CA TRP A 148 8.22 -26.28 8.87
C TRP A 148 8.30 -26.02 10.37
N HIS A 149 7.52 -25.06 10.87
CA HIS A 149 7.47 -24.70 12.28
C HIS A 149 6.12 -24.03 12.60
N SER A 150 5.70 -24.08 13.87
CA SER A 150 4.50 -23.38 14.34
C SER A 150 4.75 -22.82 15.74
N MET A 151 4.38 -21.56 15.97
CA MET A 151 4.53 -20.90 17.27
C MET A 151 3.26 -20.12 17.64
N LYS A 152 3.12 -19.71 18.88
CA LYS A 152 2.01 -18.84 19.31
C LYS A 152 2.04 -17.50 18.57
N THR A 153 0.87 -16.98 18.19
CA THR A 153 0.75 -15.71 17.45
C THR A 153 1.41 -14.58 18.21
N VAL A 154 1.24 -14.54 19.54
CA VAL A 154 1.88 -13.53 20.41
C VAL A 154 3.41 -13.59 20.34
N ALA A 155 3.99 -14.79 20.28
CA ALA A 155 5.44 -14.95 20.17
C ALA A 155 5.95 -14.39 18.83
N PHE A 156 5.27 -14.73 17.73
CA PHE A 156 5.59 -14.19 16.41
C PHE A 156 5.39 -12.68 16.34
N GLU A 157 4.33 -12.14 16.94
CA GLU A 157 4.06 -10.70 16.96
C GLU A 157 5.15 -9.92 17.70
N ASN A 158 5.61 -10.44 18.84
CA ASN A 158 6.72 -9.84 19.58
C ASN A 158 8.01 -9.85 18.77
N PHE A 159 8.30 -10.99 18.12
CA PHE A 159 9.44 -11.10 17.21
C PHE A 159 9.33 -10.09 16.05
N PHE A 160 8.17 -10.06 15.38
CA PHE A 160 7.91 -9.19 14.25
C PHE A 160 8.13 -7.72 14.63
N LYS A 161 7.60 -7.31 15.79
CA LYS A 161 7.77 -5.95 16.33
C LYS A 161 9.22 -5.62 16.67
N ALA A 162 9.95 -6.56 17.26
CA ALA A 162 11.33 -6.33 17.68
C ALA A 162 12.29 -6.22 16.49
N HIS A 163 12.05 -7.00 15.42
CA HIS A 163 13.04 -7.18 14.36
C HIS A 163 12.62 -6.63 13.00
N PHE A 164 11.42 -6.92 12.50
CA PHE A 164 11.00 -6.48 11.17
C PHE A 164 10.38 -5.08 11.21
N LYS A 165 9.56 -4.81 12.22
CA LYS A 165 8.81 -3.56 12.30
C LYS A 165 9.71 -2.33 12.47
N THR A 166 10.80 -2.48 13.20
CA THR A 166 11.84 -1.44 13.37
C THR A 166 12.48 -1.03 12.05
N GLN A 167 12.43 -1.88 11.02
CA GLN A 167 13.00 -1.65 9.69
C GLN A 167 11.96 -1.13 8.69
N TYR A 168 10.76 -0.68 9.12
CA TYR A 168 9.65 -0.35 8.21
C TYR A 168 10.02 0.57 7.03
N TYR A 169 10.90 1.55 7.27
CA TYR A 169 11.34 2.52 6.25
C TYR A 169 12.57 2.09 5.43
N GLU A 170 13.18 0.96 5.80
CA GLU A 170 14.30 0.41 5.07
C GLU A 170 13.86 -0.19 3.73
N ASP A 171 14.82 -0.43 2.84
CA ASP A 171 14.56 -1.10 1.57
C ASP A 171 14.24 -2.58 1.75
N GLU A 172 14.82 -3.21 2.77
CA GLU A 172 14.63 -4.62 3.09
C GLU A 172 14.49 -4.80 4.59
N TRP A 173 13.58 -5.68 5.02
CA TRP A 173 13.38 -6.02 6.43
C TRP A 173 14.04 -7.37 6.66
N ILE A 174 15.28 -7.35 7.12
CA ILE A 174 16.12 -8.55 7.23
C ILE A 174 16.52 -8.83 8.66
N VAL A 175 16.61 -10.10 8.99
CA VAL A 175 17.15 -10.57 10.26
C VAL A 175 18.29 -11.53 9.93
N GLU A 176 19.47 -11.17 10.41
CA GLU A 176 20.70 -11.94 10.23
C GLU A 176 21.01 -12.80 11.46
N GLY A 177 21.74 -13.90 11.23
CA GLY A 177 22.40 -14.65 12.30
C GLY A 177 21.45 -15.45 13.19
N GLN A 178 21.86 -15.69 14.44
CA GLN A 178 21.20 -16.64 15.35
C GLN A 178 19.80 -16.23 15.82
N VAL A 179 19.33 -15.03 15.45
CA VAL A 179 18.06 -14.45 15.92
C VAL A 179 16.85 -15.20 15.37
N TYR A 180 16.95 -15.83 14.20
CA TYR A 180 15.89 -16.73 13.72
C TYR A 180 15.95 -18.13 14.35
N ASP A 181 17.10 -18.57 14.90
CA ASP A 181 17.17 -19.86 15.63
C ASP A 181 16.25 -19.85 16.86
N GLU A 182 16.07 -18.68 17.48
CA GLU A 182 15.15 -18.45 18.60
C GLU A 182 13.68 -18.65 18.22
N ILE A 183 13.30 -18.28 16.99
CA ILE A 183 11.93 -18.44 16.49
C ILE A 183 11.65 -19.89 16.10
N PHE A 184 12.58 -20.48 15.35
CA PHE A 184 12.30 -21.74 14.69
C PHE A 184 12.64 -22.95 15.56
N GLU A 185 13.36 -22.77 16.66
CA GLU A 185 13.82 -23.85 17.55
C GLU A 185 14.51 -24.99 16.77
N THR A 186 15.26 -24.66 15.71
CA THR A 186 15.95 -25.66 14.87
C THR A 186 17.44 -25.35 14.74
N ASP A 187 18.21 -26.42 14.59
CA ASP A 187 19.61 -26.41 14.17
C ASP A 187 19.81 -26.31 12.64
N LYS A 188 18.72 -26.35 11.85
CA LYS A 188 18.75 -26.31 10.37
C LYS A 188 19.20 -24.96 9.79
N PHE A 189 19.24 -23.91 10.60
CA PHE A 189 19.67 -22.57 10.19
C PHE A 189 21.10 -22.22 10.67
N ALA A 190 21.88 -23.25 11.01
CA ALA A 190 23.28 -23.20 11.43
C ALA A 190 24.09 -22.02 10.85
N SER A 191 24.28 -21.02 11.72
CA SER A 191 25.21 -19.89 11.71
C SER A 191 25.68 -19.31 10.36
N GLY A 192 25.22 -18.09 10.07
CA GLY A 192 26.00 -17.05 9.37
C GLY A 192 25.79 -16.94 7.85
N ASN A 193 25.19 -17.93 7.21
CA ASN A 193 25.06 -17.96 5.74
C ASN A 193 23.63 -17.78 5.25
N LYS A 194 22.66 -17.48 6.13
CA LYS A 194 21.28 -17.26 5.74
C LYS A 194 20.73 -16.00 6.36
N VAL A 195 19.79 -15.37 5.68
CA VAL A 195 19.03 -14.23 6.22
C VAL A 195 17.54 -14.50 6.07
N LEU A 196 16.79 -14.12 7.11
CA LEU A 196 15.34 -14.16 7.08
C LEU A 196 14.85 -12.78 6.69
N ARG A 197 14.18 -12.70 5.53
CA ARG A 197 13.58 -11.47 5.04
C ARG A 197 12.07 -11.52 5.21
N PHE A 198 11.48 -10.42 5.65
CA PHE A 198 10.03 -10.22 5.57
C PHE A 198 9.69 -9.36 4.36
N VAL A 199 8.70 -9.79 3.59
CA VAL A 199 8.20 -9.09 2.41
C VAL A 199 6.80 -8.59 2.71
N ASP A 200 6.66 -7.26 2.74
CA ASP A 200 5.37 -6.58 2.85
C ASP A 200 4.60 -6.68 1.53
N GLN A 201 3.64 -7.60 1.47
CA GLN A 201 2.71 -7.72 0.36
C GLN A 201 1.41 -6.93 0.57
N PHE A 202 1.26 -6.20 1.67
CA PHE A 202 0.01 -5.53 2.03
C PHE A 202 0.03 -4.03 1.66
N SER A 203 1.09 -3.32 2.03
CA SER A 203 1.12 -1.84 1.94
C SER A 203 1.04 -1.31 0.51
N HIS A 204 1.51 -2.07 -0.48
CA HIS A 204 1.48 -1.65 -1.88
C HIS A 204 0.05 -1.55 -2.45
N GLN A 205 -0.94 -2.11 -1.76
CA GLN A 205 -2.37 -1.94 -2.07
C GLN A 205 -2.96 -0.66 -1.47
N GLY A 206 -2.11 0.27 -1.02
CA GLY A 206 -2.51 1.59 -0.55
C GLY A 206 -3.04 1.62 0.88
N ILE A 207 -2.78 0.58 1.66
CA ILE A 207 -3.12 0.51 3.08
C ILE A 207 -1.83 0.64 3.88
N LEU A 208 -1.61 1.79 4.52
CA LEU A 208 -0.40 2.13 5.26
C LEU A 208 -0.74 2.53 6.70
N PRO A 209 0.23 2.60 7.63
CA PRO A 209 -0.01 3.17 8.93
C PRO A 209 -0.51 4.62 8.81
N TYR A 210 -1.43 4.98 9.69
CA TYR A 210 -2.07 6.31 9.75
C TYR A 210 -1.10 7.43 10.13
N HIS A 211 0.01 7.09 10.79
CA HIS A 211 1.09 7.99 11.14
C HIS A 211 2.37 7.53 10.45
N LEU A 212 3.31 8.45 10.29
CA LEU A 212 4.68 8.01 10.08
C LEU A 212 5.13 7.40 11.41
N GLU A 213 5.40 6.10 11.42
CA GLU A 213 6.12 5.47 12.51
C GLU A 213 7.41 6.25 12.73
N SER A 214 7.73 6.59 13.98
CA SER A 214 8.88 7.43 14.28
C SER A 214 10.14 6.79 13.72
N MET A 215 10.88 7.54 12.90
CA MET A 215 12.29 7.25 12.61
C MET A 215 13.11 7.31 13.90
#